data_AF-A0A1H1VL26-F1
#
_entry.id   AF-A0A1H1VL26-F1
#
_cell.length_a   1.000
_cell.length_b   1.000
_cell.length_c   1.000
_cell.angle_alpha   90.00
_cell.angle_beta   90.00
_cell.angle_gamma   90.00
#
_symmetry.space_group_name_H-M   'P 1'
#
loop_
_entity.id
_entity.type
_entity.pdbx_description
1 polymer ?
#
loop_
_entity_poly.entity_id
_entity_poly.type
_entity_poly.pdbx_seq_one_letter_code
_entity_poly.pdbx_strand_id
1 'polypeptide(L)' 'MANKSQFSIVTYERRPGHWRAAITPFLHSRSFIRGKTTSSIVTGDDSESESAAMLAAEQLIKKL' A
#
# COMPACT_ATOMS: atom_id res chain seq x y z
N MET A 1 -16.14 0.71 -1.42
CA MET A 1 -15.16 -0.37 -1.15
C MET A 1 -14.08 -0.28 -2.20
N ALA A 2 -12.86 0.10 -1.84
CA ALA A 2 -11.74 0.19 -2.77
C ALA A 2 -11.40 -1.20 -3.33
N ASN A 3 -11.29 -1.31 -4.64
CA ASN A 3 -11.05 -2.59 -5.30
C ASN A 3 -9.54 -2.86 -5.28
N LYS A 4 -9.09 -3.99 -4.71
CA LYS A 4 -7.66 -4.34 -4.60
C LYS A 4 -6.94 -4.27 -5.96
N SER A 5 -7.64 -4.55 -7.05
CA SER A 5 -7.12 -4.47 -8.42
C SER A 5 -6.75 -3.06 -8.89
N GLN A 6 -7.14 -2.02 -8.14
CA GLN A 6 -6.79 -0.63 -8.41
C GLN A 6 -5.50 -0.20 -7.70
N PHE A 7 -4.81 -1.12 -7.02
CA PHE A 7 -3.59 -0.83 -6.28
C PHE A 7 -2.51 -1.85 -6.60
N SER A 8 -1.30 -1.37 -6.85
CA SER A 8 -0.08 -2.17 -6.86
C SER A 8 0.46 -2.22 -5.44
N ILE A 9 0.71 -3.43 -4.93
CA ILE A 9 1.36 -3.63 -3.63
C ILE A 9 2.76 -4.17 -3.92
N VAL A 10 3.77 -3.47 -3.44
CA VAL A 10 5.17 -3.89 -3.50
C VAL A 10 5.67 -4.09 -2.08
N THR A 11 5.89 -5.34 -1.69
CA THR A 11 6.56 -5.69 -0.44
C THR A 11 8.07 -5.63 -0.63
N TYR A 12 8.77 -5.11 0.36
CA TYR A 12 10.23 -5.09 0.37
C TYR A 12 10.76 -5.12 1.80
N GLU A 13 11.94 -5.71 1.96
CA GLU A 13 12.66 -5.72 3.22
C GLU A 13 13.48 -4.44 3.36
N ARG A 14 13.21 -3.65 4.41
CA ARG A 14 13.97 -2.42 4.71
C ARG A 14 15.23 -2.74 5.51
N ARG A 15 15.14 -3.70 6.43
CA ARG A 15 16.21 -4.21 7.29
C ARG A 15 15.95 -5.70 7.55
N PRO A 16 16.97 -6.50 7.91
CA PRO A 16 16.78 -7.92 8.22
C PRO A 16 15.64 -8.13 9.22
N GLY A 17 14.58 -8.82 8.80
CA GLY A 17 13.39 -9.08 9.62
C GLY A 17 12.37 -7.92 9.71
N HIS A 18 12.57 -6.85 8.93
CA HIS A 18 11.67 -5.69 8.86
C HIS A 18 11.19 -5.47 7.43
N TRP A 19 9.97 -5.92 7.19
CA TRP A 19 9.26 -5.83 5.92
C TRP A 19 8.33 -4.64 5.89
N ARG A 20 8.22 -4.01 4.73
CA ARG A 20 7.24 -2.96 4.47
C ARG A 20 6.53 -3.22 3.17
N ALA A 21 5.35 -2.62 3.03
CA ALA A 21 4.61 -2.63 1.79
C ALA A 21 4.43 -1.19 1.29
N ALA A 22 4.79 -0.95 0.04
CA ALA A 22 4.42 0.25 -0.69
C ALA A 22 3.16 -0.04 -1.50
N ILE A 23 2.17 0.84 -1.37
CA ILE A 23 0.90 0.76 -2.05
C ILE A 23 0.84 1.92 -3.04
N THR A 24 0.72 1.59 -4.32
CA THR A 24 0.63 2.57 -5.40
C THR A 24 -0.73 2.42 -6.07
N PRO A 25 -1.63 3.41 -6.02
CA PRO A 25 -2.88 3.33 -6.77
C PRO A 25 -2.61 3.32 -8.28
N PHE A 26 -3.09 2.27 -8.96
CA PHE A 26 -3.23 2.23 -10.42
C PHE A 26 -4.34 3.19 -10.81
N LEU A 27 -3.96 4.44 -11.08
CA LEU A 27 -4.81 5.46 -11.69
C LEU A 27 -5.31 4.96 -13.04
N HIS A 28 -6.46 4.28 -13.08
CA HIS A 28 -7.20 4.08 -14.33
C HIS A 28 -8.59 4.69 -14.35
N SER A 29 -9.09 5.25 -13.24
CA SER A 29 -10.31 6.06 -13.31
C SER A 29 -10.48 6.98 -12.11
N ARG A 30 -10.24 8.26 -12.36
CA ARG A 30 -11.17 9.34 -12.02
C ARG A 30 -11.49 9.62 -10.55
N SER A 31 -10.65 9.25 -9.60
CA SER A 31 -10.69 9.87 -8.26
C SER A 31 -9.43 10.68 -8.03
N PHE A 32 -9.44 11.90 -8.56
CA PHE A 32 -8.59 12.97 -8.06
C PHE A 32 -8.96 13.17 -6.59
N ILE A 33 -8.22 12.54 -5.69
CA ILE A 33 -8.25 12.89 -4.27
C ILE A 33 -7.58 14.27 -4.17
N ARG A 34 -8.42 15.28 -4.40
CA ARG A 34 -8.28 16.72 -4.16
C ARG A 34 -6.91 17.13 -3.60
N GLY A 35 -5.99 17.48 -4.50
CA GLY A 35 -4.90 18.42 -4.24
C GLY A 35 -3.54 17.86 -3.83
N LYS A 36 -3.36 16.54 -3.69
CA LYS A 36 -2.02 15.95 -3.53
C LYS A 36 -1.88 14.74 -4.45
N THR A 37 -0.90 14.81 -5.34
CA THR A 37 -0.43 13.66 -6.11
C THR A 37 0.17 12.65 -5.13
N THR A 38 -0.67 11.83 -4.50
CA THR A 38 -0.20 10.76 -3.60
C THR A 38 0.35 9.64 -4.48
N SER A 39 1.62 9.74 -4.86
CA SER A 39 2.24 8.80 -5.81
C SER A 39 2.47 7.42 -5.20
N SER A 40 2.54 7.31 -3.88
CA SER A 40 2.71 6.05 -3.16
C SER A 40 2.40 6.24 -1.67
N ILE A 41 1.71 5.28 -1.08
CA ILE A 41 1.46 5.20 0.36
C ILE A 41 2.29 4.03 0.89
N VAL A 42 3.28 4.32 1.72
CA VAL A 42 4.07 3.29 2.38
C VAL A 42 3.40 2.93 3.69
N THR A 43 3.19 1.63 3.94
CA THR A 43 2.72 1.14 5.24
C THR A 43 3.71 1.62 6.31
N GLY A 44 3.19 2.37 7.29
CA GLY A 44 4.00 2.99 8.34
C GLY A 44 4.73 1.98 9.21
N ASP A 45 4.11 0.83 9.47
CA ASP A 45 4.64 -0.20 10.35
C ASP A 45 5.64 -1.12 9.65
N ASP A 46 6.79 -1.30 10.30
CA ASP A 46 7.77 -2.32 9.93
C ASP A 46 7.22 -3.68 10.43
N SER A 47 6.85 -4.56 9.51
CA SER A 47 6.29 -5.89 9.81
C SER A 47 7.39 -6.94 9.95
N GLU A 48 7.17 -7.95 10.78
CA GLU A 48 8.14 -9.04 10.99
C GLU A 48 8.20 -10.02 9.81
N SER A 49 7.27 -9.93 8.85
CA SER A 49 7.17 -10.85 7.72
C SER A 49 6.57 -10.19 6.49
N GLU A 50 6.95 -10.68 5.32
CA GLU A 50 6.42 -10.23 4.03
C GLU A 50 4.88 -10.31 3.97
N SER A 51 4.33 -11.44 4.43
CA SER A 51 2.89 -11.70 4.47
C SER A 51 2.14 -10.74 5.40
N ALA A 52 2.74 -10.39 6.54
CA ALA A 52 2.19 -9.40 7.46
C ALA A 52 2.18 -8.00 6.83
N ALA A 53 3.25 -7.62 6.12
CA ALA A 53 3.31 -6.36 5.38
C ALA A 53 2.24 -6.30 4.27
N MET A 54 2.03 -7.40 3.56
CA MET A 54 1.00 -7.52 2.53
C MET A 54 -0.41 -7.37 3.12
N LEU A 55 -0.72 -8.07 4.22
CA LEU A 55 -2.01 -7.97 4.91
C LEU A 55 -2.28 -6.55 5.43
N ALA A 56 -1.26 -5.90 5.98
CA ALA A 56 -1.36 -4.51 6.41
C ALA A 56 -1.70 -3.58 5.23
N ALA A 57 -1.06 -3.79 4.07
CA ALA A 57 -1.39 -3.05 2.86
C ALA A 57 -2.83 -3.28 2.38
N GLU A 58 -3.31 -4.52 2.40
CA GLU A 58 -4.70 -4.82 2.05
C GLU A 58 -5.71 -4.17 2.99
N GLN A 59 -5.43 -4.14 4.29
CA GLN A 59 -6.27 -3.45 5.27
C GLN A 59 -6.27 -1.93 5.05
N LEU A 60 -5.12 -1.37 4.68
CA LEU A 60 -4.97 0.04 4.38
C LEU A 60 -5.78 0.40 3.12
N ILE A 61 -5.69 -0.40 2.05
CA ILE A 61 -6.54 -0.26 0.85
C ILE A 61 -8.02 -0.32 1.20
N LYS A 62 -8.46 -1.24 2.09
CA LYS A 62 -9.86 -1.32 2.51
C LYS A 62 -10.36 -0.08 3.28
N LYS A 63 -9.46 0.63 3.98
CA LYS A 63 -9.78 1.84 4.75
C LYS A 63 -9.77 3.12 3.89
N LEU A 64 -9.05 3.12 2.78
CA LEU A 64 -9.05 4.19 1.78
C LEU A 64 -10.36 4.17 0.96
#